data_AF-A0A0Q6S170-F1
#
_entry.id   AF-A0A0Q6S170-F1
#
_cell.length_a   1.000
_cell.length_b   1.000
_cell.length_c   1.000
_cell.angle_alpha   90.00
_cell.angle_beta   90.00
_cell.angle_gamma   90.00
#
_symmetry.space_group_name_H-M   'P 1'
#
loop_
_entity.id
_entity.type
_entity.pdbx_description
1 polymer ?
#
loop_
_entity_poly.entity_id
_entity_poly.type
_entity_poly.pdbx_seq_one_letter_code
_entity_poly.pdbx_strand_id
1 'polypeptide(L)'
;MTADTIIRARIDSGTKQRAVEALSAMGLSLSDAIRMLMLRIAEERRLPFELKVPTYEETGGAGGRATQRVENGEDLFRDLEH
;
A
#
# COMPACT_ATOMS: atom_id res chain seq x y z
N MET A 1 -4.01 -20.54 21.19
CA MET A 1 -2.89 -19.59 21.35
C MET A 1 -3.48 -18.26 21.77
N THR A 2 -3.04 -17.71 22.91
CA THR A 2 -3.46 -16.38 23.35
C THR A 2 -2.80 -15.34 22.47
N ALA A 3 -3.57 -14.43 21.88
CA ALA A 3 -3.02 -13.29 21.16
C ALA A 3 -2.34 -12.37 22.19
N ASP A 4 -1.00 -12.28 22.17
CA ASP A 4 -0.23 -11.44 23.10
C ASP A 4 -0.02 -10.02 22.55
N THR A 5 0.01 -9.90 21.22
CA THR A 5 0.33 -8.66 20.52
C THR A 5 -0.94 -7.92 20.06
N ILE A 6 -0.94 -6.60 20.20
CA ILE A 6 -2.08 -5.73 19.87
C ILE A 6 -1.80 -4.94 18.58
N ILE A 7 -2.78 -4.92 17.68
CA ILE A 7 -2.76 -4.07 16.48
C ILE A 7 -3.51 -2.76 16.77
N ARG A 8 -2.86 -1.62 16.52
CA ARG A 8 -3.45 -0.27 16.62
C ARG A 8 -3.32 0.44 15.29
N ALA A 9 -4.44 0.85 14.71
CA ALA A 9 -4.49 1.63 13.47
C ALA A 9 -5.47 2.79 13.62
N ARG A 10 -5.15 3.93 12.98
CA ARG A 10 -6.08 5.07 12.90
C ARG A 10 -7.10 4.79 11.80
N ILE A 11 -8.36 5.07 12.10
CA ILE A 11 -9.48 4.96 11.16
C ILE A 11 -10.54 6.00 11.54
N ASP A 12 -11.23 6.53 10.54
CA ASP A 12 -12.41 7.37 10.76
C ASP A 12 -13.50 6.58 11.53
N SER A 13 -14.20 7.26 12.43
CA SER A 13 -15.24 6.67 13.26
C SER A 13 -16.41 6.14 12.45
N GLY A 14 -16.81 6.82 11.38
CA GLY A 14 -17.88 6.40 10.49
C GLY A 14 -17.54 5.10 9.75
N THR A 15 -16.34 5.00 9.22
CA THR A 15 -15.84 3.77 8.57
C THR A 15 -15.75 2.62 9.57
N LYS A 16 -15.26 2.87 10.79
CA LYS A 16 -15.24 1.86 11.85
C LYS A 16 -16.65 1.35 12.14
N GLN A 17 -17.64 2.23 12.27
CA GLN A 17 -19.01 1.86 12.60
C GLN A 17 -19.65 1.01 11.50
N ARG A 18 -19.55 1.44 10.23
CA ARG A 18 -20.05 0.66 9.08
C ARG A 18 -19.39 -0.70 8.97
N ALA A 19 -18.07 -0.78 9.20
CA ALA A 19 -17.35 -2.05 9.17
C ALA A 19 -17.81 -3.00 10.28
N VAL A 20 -18.01 -2.50 11.51
CA VAL A 20 -18.50 -3.31 12.63
C VAL A 20 -19.91 -3.83 12.38
N GLU A 21 -20.80 -3.01 11.83
CA GLU A 21 -22.17 -3.41 11.49
C GLU A 21 -22.17 -4.52 10.42
N ALA A 22 -21.42 -4.32 9.34
CA ALA A 22 -21.30 -5.32 8.27
C ALA A 22 -20.72 -6.65 8.78
N LEU A 23 -19.67 -6.60 9.59
CA LEU A 23 -19.06 -7.80 10.18
C LEU A 23 -20.02 -8.52 11.14
N SER A 24 -20.76 -7.76 11.95
CA SER A 24 -21.74 -8.33 12.90
C SER A 24 -22.89 -9.02 12.16
N ALA A 25 -23.34 -8.48 11.03
CA ALA A 25 -24.34 -9.12 10.18
C ALA A 25 -23.85 -10.46 9.59
N MET A 26 -22.52 -10.63 9.46
CA MET A 26 -21.88 -11.91 9.06
C MET A 26 -21.54 -12.81 10.26
N GLY A 27 -21.86 -12.42 11.49
CA GLY A 27 -21.51 -13.18 12.71
C GLY A 27 -20.03 -13.11 13.08
N LEU A 28 -19.31 -12.09 12.60
CA LEU A 28 -17.86 -11.92 12.83
C LEU A 28 -17.59 -10.71 13.71
N SER A 29 -16.61 -10.85 14.62
CA SER A 29 -16.07 -9.70 15.32
C SER A 29 -15.03 -8.96 14.46
N LEU A 30 -14.81 -7.68 14.75
CA LEU A 30 -13.74 -6.91 14.12
C LEU A 30 -12.36 -7.55 14.35
N SER A 31 -12.13 -8.12 15.54
CA SER A 31 -10.87 -8.81 15.85
C SER A 31 -10.69 -10.07 15.02
N ASP A 32 -11.75 -10.83 14.76
CA ASP A 32 -11.67 -12.04 13.92
C ASP A 32 -11.35 -11.68 12.47
N ALA A 33 -12.00 -10.65 11.94
CA ALA A 33 -11.71 -10.14 10.60
C ALA A 33 -10.24 -9.70 10.45
N ILE A 34 -9.71 -8.95 11.43
CA ILE A 34 -8.30 -8.52 11.41
C ILE A 34 -7.35 -9.72 11.48
N ARG A 35 -7.61 -10.70 12.36
CA ARG A 35 -6.78 -11.90 12.48
C ARG A 35 -6.74 -12.70 11.18
N MET A 36 -7.90 -12.92 10.56
CA MET A 36 -8.01 -13.65 9.29
C MET A 36 -7.27 -12.91 8.17
N LEU A 37 -7.40 -11.57 8.11
CA LEU A 37 -6.66 -10.76 7.14
C LEU A 37 -5.15 -10.92 7.31
N MET A 38 -4.63 -10.85 8.54
CA MET A 38 -3.20 -11.00 8.81
C MET A 38 -2.69 -12.40 8.46
N LEU A 39 -3.46 -13.45 8.79
CA LEU A 39 -3.12 -14.83 8.43
C LEU A 39 -3.02 -14.97 6.90
N ARG A 40 -4.02 -14.46 6.19
CA ARG A 40 -4.08 -14.55 4.73
C ARG A 40 -2.94 -13.80 4.06
N ILE A 41 -2.55 -12.64 4.58
CA ILE A 41 -1.39 -11.89 4.06
C ILE A 41 -0.09 -12.66 4.31
N ALA A 42 0.07 -13.25 5.50
CA ALA A 42 1.29 -13.99 5.86
C ALA A 42 1.49 -15.24 4.98
N GLU A 43 0.42 -15.97 4.68
CA GLU A 43 0.45 -17.15 3.79
C GLU A 43 0.52 -16.73 2.31
N GLU A 44 -0.35 -15.80 1.94
CA GLU A 44 -0.61 -15.20 0.63
C GLU A 44 0.56 -14.48 -0.04
N ARG A 45 1.30 -13.74 0.80
CA ARG A 45 2.16 -12.63 0.39
C ARG A 45 1.48 -11.61 -0.53
N ARG A 46 0.16 -11.49 -0.42
CA ARG A 46 -0.68 -10.54 -1.18
C ARG A 46 -1.90 -10.13 -0.35
N LEU A 47 -2.51 -9.00 -0.72
CA LEU A 47 -3.78 -8.61 -0.14
C LEU A 47 -4.95 -9.40 -0.75
N PRO A 48 -6.01 -9.67 0.03
CA PRO A 48 -7.16 -10.44 -0.44
C PRO A 48 -8.13 -9.64 -1.32
N PHE A 49 -7.75 -8.42 -1.69
CA PHE A 49 -8.47 -7.56 -2.62
C PHE A 49 -7.47 -6.88 -3.56
N GLU A 50 -7.95 -6.48 -4.72
CA GLU A 50 -7.14 -5.74 -5.69
C GLU A 50 -6.82 -4.35 -5.13
N LEU A 51 -5.54 -4.09 -4.91
CA LEU A 51 -5.06 -2.73 -4.67
C LEU A 51 -5.01 -2.00 -6.00
N LYS A 52 -5.95 -1.08 -6.20
CA LYS A 52 -5.71 0.04 -7.11
C LYS A 52 -4.71 0.94 -6.42
N VAL A 53 -3.43 0.64 -6.59
CA VAL A 53 -2.39 1.62 -6.28
C VAL A 53 -2.70 2.79 -7.20
N PRO A 54 -3.07 3.98 -6.69
CA PRO A 54 -3.02 5.16 -7.54
C PRO A 54 -1.59 5.16 -8.04
N THR A 55 -1.39 4.95 -9.34
CA THR A 55 -0.07 5.14 -9.90
C THR A 55 0.32 6.53 -9.39
N TYR A 56 1.45 6.60 -8.69
CA TYR A 56 2.12 7.87 -8.59
C TYR A 56 2.52 8.14 -10.04
N GLU A 57 1.59 8.66 -10.84
CA GLU A 57 2.01 9.60 -11.87
C GLU A 57 2.74 10.64 -11.03
N GLU A 58 4.07 10.62 -11.14
CA GLU A 58 4.88 11.76 -10.79
C GLU A 58 4.13 12.96 -11.32
N THR A 59 3.40 13.65 -10.43
CA THR A 59 2.63 14.80 -10.80
C THR A 59 3.67 15.76 -11.32
N GLY A 60 3.64 15.97 -12.64
CA GLY A 60 4.67 16.66 -13.38
C GLY A 60 5.05 17.94 -12.67
N GLY A 61 6.19 17.89 -11.98
CA GLY A 61 7.02 19.07 -11.82
C GLY A 61 7.51 19.38 -13.22
N ALA A 62 6.84 20.31 -13.89
CA ALA A 62 7.37 21.02 -15.03
C ALA A 62 8.67 21.71 -14.62
N GLY A 63 9.77 20.97 -14.69
CA GLY A 63 11.14 21.43 -14.55
C GLY A 63 11.88 20.96 -15.77
N GLY A 64 12.00 21.84 -16.76
CA GLY A 64 12.61 21.52 -18.04
C GLY A 64 14.00 20.95 -17.87
N ARG A 65 14.22 19.75 -18.41
CA ARG A 65 15.51 19.38 -18.97
C ARG A 65 15.23 18.49 -20.16
N ALA A 66 15.58 19.01 -21.34
CA ALA A 66 15.52 18.27 -22.58
C ALA A 66 16.19 16.91 -22.37
N THR A 67 15.46 15.82 -22.58
CA THR A 67 16.04 14.49 -22.66
C THR A 67 16.88 14.46 -23.94
N GLN A 68 18.14 14.86 -23.85
CA GLN A 68 19.10 14.58 -24.89
C GLN A 68 19.22 13.07 -24.96
N ARG A 69 18.78 12.51 -26.08
CA ARG A 69 18.98 11.11 -26.43
C ARG A 69 20.51 10.88 -26.42
N VAL A 70 20.99 10.17 -25.43
CA VAL A 70 22.35 9.64 -25.43
C VAL A 70 22.32 8.32 -26.20
N GLU A 71 23.02 8.29 -27.33
CA GLU A 71 23.05 7.13 -28.22
C GLU A 71 24.09 6.07 -27.81
N ASN A 72 24.84 6.31 -26.72
CA ASN A 72 25.76 5.31 -26.18
C ASN A 72 26.03 5.47 -24.67
N GLY A 73 26.25 4.34 -23.98
CA GLY A 73 26.35 4.28 -22.51
C GLY A 73 27.58 4.95 -21.90
N GLU A 74 28.60 5.27 -22.71
CA GLU A 74 29.85 5.89 -22.24
C GLU A 74 29.73 7.40 -22.00
N ASP A 75 28.70 8.06 -22.55
CA ASP A 75 28.49 9.50 -22.37
C ASP A 75 27.84 9.85 -21.02
N LEU A 76 27.12 8.90 -20.41
CA LEU A 76 26.44 9.08 -19.12
C LEU A 76 27.41 9.22 -17.93
N PHE A 77 28.61 8.63 -18.03
CA PHE A 77 29.59 8.66 -16.94
C PHE A 77 30.43 9.95 -16.92
N ARG A 78 30.47 10.69 -18.04
CA ARG A 78 31.29 11.91 -18.14
C ARG A 78 30.59 13.15 -17.56
N ASP A 79 29.26 13.13 -17.51
CA ASP A 79 28.44 14.26 -17.02
C ASP A 79 28.35 14.32 -15.48
N LEU A 80 28.88 13.31 -14.78
CA LEU A 80 28.87 13.19 -13.31
C LEU A 80 30.21 13.55 -12.64
N GLU A 81 31.24 13.91 -13.39
CA GLU A 81 32.55 14.32 -12.85
C GLU A 81 32.87 15.81 -13.07
N HIS A 82 31.92 16.70 -12.73
CA HIS A 82 32.19 18.12 -12.49
C HIS A 82 31.45 18.67 -11.27
#